data_AF-A0A914WIZ0-F1
#
_entry.id   AF-A0A914WIZ0-F1
#
_cell.length_a   1.000
_cell.length_b   1.000
_cell.length_c   1.000
_cell.angle_alpha   90.00
_cell.angle_beta   90.00
_cell.angle_gamma   90.00
#
_symmetry.space_group_name_H-M   'P 1'
#
loop_
_entity.id
_entity.type
_entity.pdbx_description
1 polymer ?
#
loop_
_entity_poly.entity_id
_entity_poly.type
_entity_poly.pdbx_seq_one_letter_code
_entity_poly.pdbx_strand_id
1 'polypeptide(L)'
;MGGAVSAQSKPSENVLLRKFAGLEPITDNDPFWNQLLSFNMKIDQNDRNALKDFELSINDPLEALMYNTQTTGNFAAFIRVFLRRSAELKMSALCNDKIFLWQTGNALMILRFICKFLTQRLSDSEFAKVFTKNILTPDGKMEACPDFEEPFENTAEELLNSLVEILVDLAVNESTMPVHIEAVKCLLSVLSSQLYHETAQGASQFYGYLMSGRCSIHSPLLTKALLHNYLEHNTPYKTTSSENSGSIVFGLAATMWSVMQLATGSETEEVAEDKSAPVTLGSVSILLLLNLACHQPDDNRRNPYRETLAAFHNAQEVSSLTTSASVVATFKLDYGALYDRLCATVTQEPPMLLLYLLLHRNGGFRNYVLSRVNLENL
;
A
#
# COMPACT_ATOMS: atom_id res chain seq x y z
N MET A 1 5.15 36.57 4.61
CA MET A 1 6.13 36.30 5.69
C MET A 1 6.39 34.80 5.71
N GLY A 2 7.42 34.35 4.99
CA GLY A 2 7.76 32.94 4.83
C GLY A 2 8.93 32.59 5.74
N GLY A 3 8.65 31.89 6.83
CA GLY A 3 9.69 31.23 7.61
C GLY A 3 10.15 29.99 6.85
N ALA A 4 11.29 30.09 6.18
CA ALA A 4 12.02 28.92 5.71
C ALA A 4 12.45 28.14 6.96
N VAL A 5 11.72 27.09 7.33
CA VAL A 5 12.21 26.11 8.30
C VAL A 5 13.45 25.47 7.67
N SER A 6 14.60 25.70 8.31
CA SER A 6 15.93 25.35 7.82
C SER A 6 16.01 23.90 7.38
N ALA A 7 16.44 23.69 6.12
CA ALA A 7 16.54 22.40 5.45
C ALA A 7 17.69 21.48 5.95
N GLN A 8 18.08 21.59 7.23
CA GLN A 8 19.30 20.94 7.77
C GLN A 8 19.16 20.37 9.20
N SER A 9 17.97 20.34 9.81
CA SER A 9 17.82 19.63 11.09
C SER A 9 17.76 18.12 10.86
N LYS A 10 18.53 17.34 11.63
CA LYS A 10 18.35 15.88 11.69
C LYS A 10 16.88 15.57 12.00
N PRO A 11 16.26 14.55 11.38
CA PRO A 11 14.85 14.23 11.65
C PRO A 11 14.55 14.00 13.14
N SER A 12 15.50 13.42 13.89
CA SER A 12 15.44 13.25 15.37
C SER A 12 15.37 14.57 16.16
N GLU A 13 15.82 15.67 15.56
CA GLU A 13 15.83 17.02 16.14
C GLU A 13 14.65 17.86 15.63
N ASN A 14 13.80 17.28 14.76
CA ASN A 14 12.66 17.99 14.22
C ASN A 14 11.62 18.26 15.32
N VAL A 15 11.46 19.54 15.66
CA VAL A 15 10.53 20.01 16.69
C VAL A 15 9.09 19.59 16.40
N LEU A 16 8.69 19.52 15.12
CA LEU A 16 7.35 19.11 14.73
C LEU A 16 7.12 17.62 14.99
N LEU A 17 8.10 16.75 14.70
CA LEU A 17 8.01 15.32 15.01
C LEU A 17 8.00 15.07 16.52
N ARG A 18 8.81 15.81 17.29
CA ARG A 18 8.78 15.72 18.76
C ARG A 18 7.47 16.20 19.36
N LYS A 19 6.88 17.28 18.82
CA LYS A 19 5.57 17.75 19.24
C LYS A 19 4.50 16.71 18.93
N PHE A 20 4.53 16.13 17.73
CA PHE A 20 3.60 15.07 17.33
C PHE A 20 3.67 13.83 18.24
N ALA A 21 4.88 13.39 18.58
CA ALA A 21 5.14 12.28 19.50
C ALA A 21 5.08 12.66 20.99
N GLY A 22 4.75 13.90 21.31
CA GLY A 22 4.80 14.44 22.66
C GLY A 22 3.67 13.94 23.56
N LEU A 23 3.62 14.51 24.77
CA LEU A 23 2.61 14.19 25.80
C LEU A 23 1.38 15.11 25.73
N GLU A 24 1.41 16.14 24.87
CA GLU A 24 0.30 17.07 24.70
C GLU A 24 -0.61 16.60 23.54
N PRO A 25 -1.93 16.55 23.75
CA PRO A 25 -2.88 16.21 22.70
C PRO A 25 -2.94 17.31 21.65
N ILE A 26 -2.95 16.92 20.38
CA ILE A 26 -3.06 17.80 19.22
C ILE A 26 -4.42 17.58 18.57
N THR A 27 -5.26 18.61 18.57
CA THR A 27 -6.58 18.53 17.92
C THR A 27 -6.43 18.40 16.41
N ASP A 28 -7.37 17.73 15.76
CA ASP A 28 -7.35 17.55 14.31
C ASP A 28 -7.52 18.88 13.53
N ASN A 29 -8.05 19.93 14.15
CA ASN A 29 -8.17 21.27 13.55
C ASN A 29 -6.94 22.19 13.81
N ASP A 30 -5.91 21.69 14.49
CA ASP A 30 -4.74 22.50 14.84
C ASP A 30 -3.92 22.90 13.57
N PRO A 31 -3.54 24.19 13.40
CA PRO A 31 -2.67 24.64 12.31
C PRO A 31 -1.30 23.93 12.25
N PHE A 32 -0.89 23.28 13.35
CA PHE A 32 0.27 22.41 13.44
C PHE A 32 0.36 21.43 12.26
N TRP A 33 -0.75 20.82 11.84
CA TRP A 33 -0.73 19.82 10.77
C TRP A 33 -0.24 20.41 9.45
N ASN A 34 -0.61 21.65 9.13
CA ASN A 34 -0.12 22.32 7.92
C ASN A 34 1.38 22.55 7.98
N GLN A 35 1.93 22.83 9.18
CA GLN A 35 3.38 23.00 9.36
C GLN A 35 4.11 21.66 9.22
N LEU A 36 3.61 20.60 9.86
CA LEU A 36 4.16 19.25 9.78
C LEU A 36 4.16 18.73 8.35
N LEU A 37 3.03 18.85 7.64
CA LEU A 37 2.87 18.37 6.27
C LEU A 37 3.61 19.23 5.24
N SER A 38 3.95 20.47 5.58
CA SER A 38 4.81 21.32 4.75
C SER A 38 6.30 21.14 5.04
N PHE A 39 6.67 20.18 5.89
CA PHE A 39 8.08 19.88 6.12
C PHE A 39 8.65 19.10 4.94
N ASN A 40 9.75 19.60 4.36
CA ASN A 40 10.45 18.90 3.29
C ASN A 40 11.32 17.79 3.86
N MET A 41 10.75 16.59 3.92
CA MET A 41 11.47 15.36 4.21
C MET A 41 12.33 15.00 3.00
N LYS A 42 13.53 15.59 2.91
CA LYS A 42 14.52 15.26 1.87
C LYS A 42 15.09 13.86 2.12
N ILE A 43 14.29 12.84 1.83
CA ILE A 43 14.69 11.44 1.91
C ILE A 43 14.96 10.98 0.49
N ASP A 44 16.20 10.59 0.22
CA ASP A 44 16.47 9.80 -0.96
C ASP A 44 15.92 8.40 -0.73
N GLN A 45 14.75 8.11 -1.30
CA GLN A 45 14.11 6.80 -1.16
C GLN A 45 14.83 5.70 -1.96
N ASN A 46 15.78 6.07 -2.83
CA ASN A 46 16.51 5.16 -3.70
C ASN A 46 17.86 4.74 -3.10
N ASP A 47 18.42 5.56 -2.21
CA ASP A 47 19.59 5.20 -1.40
C ASP A 47 19.17 4.45 -0.13
N ARG A 48 19.44 3.13 -0.11
CA ARG A 48 19.14 2.27 1.04
C ARG A 48 19.86 2.69 2.32
N ASN A 49 21.08 3.23 2.23
CA ASN A 49 21.81 3.67 3.41
C ASN A 49 21.18 4.96 3.96
N ALA A 50 20.90 5.93 3.09
CA ALA A 50 20.20 7.15 3.50
C ALA A 50 18.80 6.86 4.06
N LEU A 51 18.06 5.92 3.47
CA LEU A 51 16.76 5.50 3.97
C LEU A 51 16.87 4.80 5.33
N LYS A 52 17.86 3.91 5.50
CA LYS A 52 18.11 3.23 6.77
C LYS A 52 18.52 4.22 7.87
N ASP A 53 19.39 5.17 7.55
CA ASP A 53 19.82 6.22 8.47
C ASP A 53 18.64 7.12 8.85
N PHE A 54 17.78 7.45 7.89
CA PHE A 54 16.54 8.17 8.15
C PHE A 54 15.63 7.39 9.09
N GLU A 55 15.38 6.11 8.82
CA GLU A 55 14.56 5.23 9.66
C GLU A 55 15.11 5.15 11.09
N LEU A 56 16.44 5.00 11.24
CA LEU A 56 17.08 5.04 12.55
C LEU A 56 16.87 6.39 13.26
N SER A 57 16.94 7.50 12.52
CA SER A 57 16.78 8.84 13.09
C SER A 57 15.35 9.17 13.55
N ILE A 58 14.33 8.47 13.03
CA ILE A 58 12.94 8.68 13.45
C ILE A 58 12.44 7.64 14.46
N ASN A 59 13.28 6.68 14.85
CA ASN A 59 12.88 5.63 15.81
C ASN A 59 12.44 6.23 17.16
N ASP A 60 13.22 7.12 17.77
CA ASP A 60 12.85 7.66 19.10
C ASP A 60 11.49 8.42 19.06
N PRO A 61 11.21 9.31 18.07
CA PRO A 61 9.88 9.87 17.91
C PRO A 61 8.78 8.84 17.68
N LEU A 62 9.02 7.78 16.90
CA LEU A 62 8.00 6.76 16.63
C LEU A 62 7.72 5.88 17.87
N GLU A 63 8.75 5.58 18.65
CA GLU A 63 8.64 4.86 19.92
C GLU A 63 7.85 5.69 20.94
N ALA A 64 8.19 6.98 21.08
CA ALA A 64 7.43 7.91 21.92
C ALA A 64 5.96 8.02 21.46
N LEU A 65 5.71 8.12 20.15
CA LEU A 65 4.35 8.15 19.60
C LEU A 65 3.57 6.87 19.94
N MET A 66 4.19 5.69 19.78
CA MET A 66 3.56 4.40 20.09
C MET A 66 3.07 4.32 21.54
N TYR A 67 3.88 4.79 22.49
CA TYR A 67 3.51 4.81 23.91
C TYR A 67 2.50 5.91 24.24
N ASN A 68 2.69 7.12 23.70
CA ASN A 68 1.90 8.29 24.06
C ASN A 68 0.54 8.36 23.36
N THR A 69 0.37 7.70 22.21
CA THR A 69 -0.84 7.84 21.39
C THR A 69 -2.10 7.28 22.04
N GLN A 70 -1.98 6.33 22.97
CA GLN A 70 -3.13 5.83 23.73
C GLN A 70 -3.73 6.91 24.64
N THR A 71 -2.88 7.80 25.16
CA THR A 71 -3.31 8.89 26.04
C THR A 71 -3.61 10.18 25.28
N THR A 72 -2.73 10.56 24.34
CA THR A 72 -2.83 11.84 23.61
C THR A 72 -3.81 11.81 22.45
N GLY A 73 -4.06 10.64 21.86
CA GLY A 73 -4.87 10.51 20.64
C GLY A 73 -4.23 11.12 19.39
N ASN A 74 -2.94 11.49 19.43
CA ASN A 74 -2.27 12.23 18.34
C ASN A 74 -2.27 11.46 17.02
N PHE A 75 -2.04 10.14 17.04
CA PHE A 75 -2.09 9.34 15.81
C PHE A 75 -3.50 9.27 15.23
N ALA A 76 -4.52 9.07 16.07
CA ALA A 76 -5.91 9.09 15.63
C ALA A 76 -6.32 10.45 15.04
N ALA A 77 -5.87 11.56 15.65
CA ALA A 77 -6.06 12.90 15.10
C ALA A 77 -5.38 13.08 13.74
N PHE A 78 -4.14 12.57 13.60
CA PHE A 78 -3.42 12.59 12.33
C PHE A 78 -4.13 11.82 11.22
N ILE A 79 -4.72 10.66 11.54
CA ILE A 79 -5.52 9.89 10.58
C ILE A 79 -6.75 10.68 10.16
N ARG A 80 -7.48 11.32 11.08
CA ARG A 80 -8.62 12.18 10.72
C ARG A 80 -8.23 13.38 9.85
N VAL A 81 -7.04 13.94 10.06
CA VAL A 81 -6.48 14.98 9.18
C VAL A 81 -6.23 14.39 7.79
N PHE A 82 -5.59 13.23 7.71
CA PHE A 82 -5.35 12.56 6.43
C PHE A 82 -6.67 12.24 5.70
N LEU A 83 -7.68 11.69 6.38
CA LEU A 83 -8.98 11.35 5.81
C LEU A 83 -9.72 12.58 5.23
N ARG A 84 -9.67 13.73 5.92
CA ARG A 84 -10.22 14.97 5.36
C ARG A 84 -9.48 15.42 4.11
N ARG A 85 -8.15 15.29 4.11
CA ARG A 85 -7.34 15.65 2.94
C ARG A 85 -7.56 14.69 1.76
N SER A 86 -7.74 13.40 2.01
CA SER A 86 -8.00 12.43 0.95
C SER A 86 -9.36 12.66 0.29
N ALA A 87 -10.38 13.07 1.06
CA ALA A 87 -11.69 13.45 0.52
C ALA A 87 -11.62 14.61 -0.50
N GLU A 88 -10.71 15.57 -0.30
CA GLU A 88 -10.51 16.72 -1.20
C GLU A 88 -9.48 16.45 -2.32
N LEU A 89 -8.84 15.29 -2.31
CA LEU A 89 -7.66 15.02 -3.15
C LEU A 89 -7.98 14.98 -4.63
N LYS A 90 -9.10 14.38 -5.01
CA LYS A 90 -9.55 14.30 -6.41
C LYS A 90 -9.82 15.69 -6.99
N MET A 91 -10.52 16.53 -6.24
CA MET A 91 -10.79 17.92 -6.64
C MET A 91 -9.49 18.73 -6.73
N SER A 92 -8.59 18.55 -5.76
CA SER A 92 -7.29 19.22 -5.75
C SER A 92 -6.41 18.83 -6.93
N ALA A 93 -6.45 17.57 -7.35
CA ALA A 93 -5.75 17.09 -8.55
C ALA A 93 -6.32 17.73 -9.84
N LEU A 94 -7.64 17.84 -9.96
CA LEU A 94 -8.29 18.50 -11.10
C LEU A 94 -7.94 19.99 -11.17
N CYS A 95 -7.83 20.65 -10.01
CA CYS A 95 -7.42 22.04 -9.89
C CYS A 95 -5.89 22.25 -10.04
N ASN A 96 -5.11 21.17 -10.19
CA ASN A 96 -3.64 21.20 -10.23
C ASN A 96 -3.02 21.89 -9.01
N ASP A 97 -3.59 21.68 -7.82
CA ASP A 97 -3.04 22.18 -6.56
C ASP A 97 -1.85 21.33 -6.14
N LYS A 98 -0.68 21.69 -6.67
CA LYS A 98 0.59 20.99 -6.41
C LYS A 98 0.99 21.01 -4.94
N ILE A 99 0.62 22.06 -4.20
CA ILE A 99 0.96 22.16 -2.77
C ILE A 99 0.11 21.17 -1.99
N PHE A 100 -1.19 21.11 -2.29
CA PHE A 100 -2.09 20.15 -1.65
C PHE A 100 -1.67 18.70 -1.92
N LEU A 101 -1.38 18.37 -3.19
CA LEU A 101 -0.90 17.04 -3.60
C LEU A 101 0.39 16.66 -2.87
N TRP A 102 1.35 17.58 -2.81
CA TRP A 102 2.62 17.37 -2.13
C TRP A 102 2.45 17.15 -0.61
N GLN A 103 1.67 17.99 0.05
CA GLN A 103 1.38 17.84 1.48
C GLN A 103 0.64 16.53 1.78
N THR A 104 -0.28 16.11 0.92
CA THR A 104 -0.97 14.81 1.06
C THR A 104 -0.01 13.65 0.83
N GLY A 105 0.93 13.77 -0.12
CA GLY A 105 2.04 12.83 -0.27
C GLY A 105 2.93 12.74 0.98
N ASN A 106 3.26 13.87 1.60
CA ASN A 106 3.99 13.90 2.86
C ASN A 106 3.21 13.22 3.99
N ALA A 107 1.89 13.45 4.06
CA ALA A 107 1.02 12.79 5.04
C ALA A 107 1.06 11.27 4.89
N LEU A 108 0.93 10.76 3.66
CA LEU A 108 1.05 9.34 3.36
C LEU A 108 2.42 8.77 3.72
N MET A 109 3.50 9.52 3.45
CA MET A 109 4.85 9.05 3.78
C MET A 109 5.05 8.95 5.30
N ILE A 110 4.59 9.93 6.07
CA ILE A 110 4.61 9.88 7.55
C ILE A 110 3.77 8.70 8.05
N LEU A 111 2.55 8.56 7.53
CA LEU A 111 1.65 7.46 7.85
C LEU A 111 2.30 6.09 7.57
N ARG A 112 2.93 5.92 6.40
CA ARG A 112 3.68 4.71 6.04
C ARG A 112 4.76 4.38 7.06
N PHE A 113 5.58 5.35 7.46
CA PHE A 113 6.64 5.11 8.45
C PHE A 113 6.09 4.71 9.82
N ILE A 114 5.00 5.35 10.26
CA ILE A 114 4.32 4.96 11.51
C ILE A 114 3.76 3.54 11.40
N CYS A 115 2.99 3.25 10.35
CA CYS A 115 2.41 1.93 10.13
C CYS A 115 3.49 0.84 10.06
N LYS A 116 4.56 1.07 9.29
CA LYS A 116 5.73 0.17 9.24
C LYS A 116 6.31 -0.10 10.63
N PHE A 117 6.53 0.95 11.43
CA PHE A 117 7.12 0.82 12.76
C PHE A 117 6.21 0.05 13.73
N LEU A 118 4.91 0.30 13.68
CA LEU A 118 3.92 -0.36 14.52
C LEU A 118 3.74 -1.82 14.12
N THR A 119 3.62 -2.14 12.82
CA THR A 119 3.52 -3.52 12.31
C THR A 119 4.73 -4.39 12.73
N GLN A 120 5.92 -3.79 12.84
CA GLN A 120 7.13 -4.47 13.29
C GLN A 120 7.15 -4.83 14.78
N ARG A 121 6.36 -4.14 15.61
CA ARG A 121 6.48 -4.20 17.08
C ARG A 121 5.22 -4.66 17.79
N LEU A 122 4.06 -4.48 17.16
CA LEU A 122 2.76 -4.80 17.72
C LEU A 122 2.17 -6.02 17.01
N SER A 123 1.38 -6.80 17.75
CA SER A 123 0.47 -7.77 17.12
C SER A 123 -0.62 -7.04 16.32
N ASP A 124 -1.25 -7.71 15.36
CA ASP A 124 -2.33 -7.11 14.55
C ASP A 124 -3.47 -6.53 15.41
N SER A 125 -3.81 -7.20 16.52
CA SER A 125 -4.84 -6.73 17.44
C SER A 125 -4.44 -5.47 18.22
N GLU A 126 -3.17 -5.34 18.59
CA GLU A 126 -2.65 -4.15 19.26
C GLU A 126 -2.49 -3.00 18.27
N PHE A 127 -2.03 -3.30 17.06
CA PHE A 127 -1.90 -2.32 16.00
C PHE A 127 -3.27 -1.73 15.64
N ALA A 128 -4.31 -2.57 15.47
CA ALA A 128 -5.68 -2.11 15.22
C ALA A 128 -6.22 -1.20 16.34
N LYS A 129 -5.89 -1.47 17.61
CA LYS A 129 -6.31 -0.64 18.75
C LYS A 129 -5.72 0.77 18.71
N VAL A 130 -4.53 0.95 18.12
CA VAL A 130 -3.90 2.27 17.98
C VAL A 130 -4.71 3.22 17.07
N PHE A 131 -5.62 2.68 16.24
CA PHE A 131 -6.55 3.44 15.41
C PHE A 131 -7.86 3.84 16.11
N THR A 132 -8.11 3.35 17.33
CA THR A 132 -9.42 3.52 17.98
C THR A 132 -9.66 4.99 18.33
N LYS A 133 -10.91 5.45 18.17
CA LYS A 133 -11.36 6.85 18.30
C LYS A 133 -11.36 7.39 19.74
N ASN A 134 -11.14 6.49 20.70
CA ASN A 134 -11.35 6.74 22.10
C ASN A 134 -10.17 7.50 22.72
N ILE A 135 -10.43 8.70 23.20
CA ILE A 135 -9.48 9.47 24.01
C ILE A 135 -9.67 9.01 25.46
N LEU A 136 -8.61 8.56 26.11
CA LEU A 136 -8.61 8.36 27.56
C LEU A 136 -8.72 9.73 28.23
N THR A 137 -9.87 10.00 28.87
CA THR A 137 -10.00 11.20 29.71
C THR A 137 -9.11 11.06 30.96
N PRO A 138 -8.69 12.18 31.60
CA PRO A 138 -7.90 12.15 32.84
C PRO A 138 -8.51 11.33 33.97
N ASP A 139 -9.84 11.12 33.94
CA ASP A 139 -10.60 10.32 34.90
C ASP A 139 -10.57 8.80 34.59
N GLY A 140 -9.79 8.37 33.60
CA GLY A 140 -9.70 6.98 33.15
C GLY A 140 -10.95 6.48 32.43
N LYS A 141 -11.88 7.38 32.08
CA LYS A 141 -13.08 7.04 31.32
C LYS A 141 -12.81 7.18 29.82
N MET A 142 -13.27 6.19 29.09
CA MET A 142 -13.21 6.17 27.65
C MET A 142 -14.39 7.00 27.10
N GLU A 143 -14.14 8.22 26.66
CA GLU A 143 -15.18 9.00 25.96
C GLU A 143 -15.16 8.62 24.48
N ALA A 144 -16.22 7.95 24.04
CA ALA A 144 -16.49 7.74 22.62
C ALA A 144 -16.94 9.08 22.01
N CYS A 145 -16.41 9.43 20.83
CA CYS A 145 -17.01 10.50 20.04
C CYS A 145 -18.48 10.13 19.75
N PRO A 146 -19.42 11.09 19.80
CA PRO A 146 -20.85 10.80 19.70
C PRO A 146 -21.20 10.06 18.41
N ASP A 147 -21.97 8.99 18.55
CA ASP A 147 -22.47 8.09 17.51
C ASP A 147 -23.12 8.87 16.35
N PHE A 148 -22.37 9.07 15.27
CA PHE A 148 -22.93 8.99 13.94
C PHE A 148 -22.85 7.51 13.51
N GLU A 149 -23.81 7.02 12.71
CA GLU A 149 -23.69 5.69 12.08
C GLU A 149 -22.40 5.67 11.26
N GLU A 150 -21.31 5.18 11.86
CA GLU A 150 -20.03 5.22 11.18
C GLU A 150 -20.02 4.15 10.08
N PRO A 151 -19.77 4.55 8.83
CA PRO A 151 -19.78 3.64 7.71
C PRO A 151 -18.58 2.69 7.73
N PHE A 152 -17.75 2.65 8.77
CA PHE A 152 -16.64 1.70 8.95
C PHE A 152 -16.65 1.10 10.35
N GLU A 153 -16.11 -0.11 10.52
CA GLU A 153 -16.01 -0.79 11.82
C GLU A 153 -15.11 0.00 12.79
N ASN A 154 -14.08 0.66 12.25
CA ASN A 154 -13.19 1.56 12.98
C ASN A 154 -12.38 2.43 12.00
N THR A 155 -11.59 3.35 12.55
CA THR A 155 -10.73 4.26 11.77
C THR A 155 -9.64 3.55 10.95
N ALA A 156 -9.26 2.32 11.32
CA ALA A 156 -8.29 1.55 10.53
C ALA A 156 -8.90 1.08 9.22
N GLU A 157 -10.13 0.54 9.26
CA GLU A 157 -10.88 0.17 8.05
C GLU A 157 -11.17 1.40 7.18
N GLU A 158 -11.56 2.53 7.78
CA GLU A 158 -11.76 3.81 7.07
C GLU A 158 -10.47 4.30 6.38
N LEU A 159 -9.32 4.18 7.05
CA LEU A 159 -8.03 4.51 6.46
C LEU A 159 -7.69 3.60 5.27
N LEU A 160 -7.86 2.28 5.42
CA LEU A 160 -7.62 1.34 4.33
C LEU A 160 -8.54 1.60 3.15
N ASN A 161 -9.82 1.88 3.39
CA ASN A 161 -10.77 2.26 2.36
C ASN A 161 -10.27 3.50 1.60
N SER A 162 -9.86 4.54 2.32
CA SER A 162 -9.35 5.76 1.70
C SER A 162 -8.07 5.53 0.88
N LEU A 163 -7.15 4.67 1.35
CA LEU A 163 -5.98 4.28 0.58
C LEU A 163 -6.36 3.53 -0.71
N VAL A 164 -7.37 2.66 -0.65
CA VAL A 164 -7.89 1.95 -1.83
C VAL A 164 -8.57 2.92 -2.80
N GLU A 165 -9.39 3.85 -2.32
CA GLU A 165 -10.04 4.91 -3.11
C GLU A 165 -9.01 5.78 -3.86
N ILE A 166 -7.89 6.12 -3.21
CA ILE A 166 -6.78 6.82 -3.89
C ILE A 166 -6.28 6.00 -5.08
N LEU A 167 -6.16 4.68 -4.96
CA LEU A 167 -5.65 3.84 -6.05
C LEU A 167 -6.65 3.60 -7.18
N VAL A 168 -7.95 3.62 -6.90
CA VAL A 168 -8.99 3.32 -7.90
C VAL A 168 -9.62 4.57 -8.52
N ASP A 169 -9.74 5.68 -7.78
CA ASP A 169 -10.50 6.87 -8.20
C ASP A 169 -9.65 8.08 -8.57
N LEU A 170 -8.38 8.14 -8.12
CA LEU A 170 -7.45 9.19 -8.51
C LEU A 170 -6.76 8.83 -9.83
N ALA A 171 -6.80 9.73 -10.80
CA ALA A 171 -6.10 9.52 -12.07
C ALA A 171 -4.58 9.62 -11.88
N VAL A 172 -3.85 8.64 -12.42
CA VAL A 172 -2.39 8.63 -12.38
C VAL A 172 -1.83 9.59 -13.43
N ASN A 173 -1.01 10.54 -12.99
CA ASN A 173 -0.23 11.45 -13.83
C ASN A 173 1.04 11.87 -13.07
N GLU A 174 1.89 12.71 -13.68
CA GLU A 174 3.16 13.12 -13.05
C GLU A 174 3.00 13.78 -11.68
N SER A 175 1.91 14.53 -11.46
CA SER A 175 1.66 15.23 -10.20
C SER A 175 1.08 14.34 -9.10
N THR A 176 0.33 13.29 -9.47
CA THR A 176 -0.31 12.35 -8.54
C THR A 176 0.51 11.08 -8.32
N MET A 177 1.48 10.78 -9.18
CA MET A 177 2.35 9.60 -9.09
C MET A 177 2.98 9.40 -7.68
N PRO A 178 3.53 10.44 -7.01
CA PRO A 178 4.05 10.28 -5.65
C PRO A 178 3.00 9.77 -4.65
N VAL A 179 1.78 10.29 -4.76
CA VAL A 179 0.65 9.92 -3.89
C VAL A 179 0.28 8.44 -4.11
N HIS A 180 0.18 7.99 -5.35
CA HIS A 180 -0.11 6.58 -5.66
C HIS A 180 0.97 5.64 -5.11
N ILE A 181 2.25 5.96 -5.31
CA ILE A 181 3.36 5.14 -4.82
C ILE A 181 3.33 5.05 -3.29
N GLU A 182 3.13 6.18 -2.60
CA GLU A 182 3.06 6.20 -1.15
C GLU A 182 1.82 5.48 -0.61
N ALA A 183 0.68 5.57 -1.29
CA ALA A 183 -0.53 4.81 -0.93
C ALA A 183 -0.30 3.28 -1.04
N VAL A 184 0.29 2.82 -2.15
CA VAL A 184 0.65 1.39 -2.32
C VAL A 184 1.64 0.95 -1.23
N LYS A 185 2.70 1.72 -0.99
CA LYS A 185 3.71 1.38 0.03
C LYS A 185 3.12 1.40 1.45
N CYS A 186 2.17 2.28 1.73
CA CYS A 186 1.48 2.32 3.01
C CYS A 186 0.61 1.07 3.21
N LEU A 187 -0.18 0.67 2.20
CA LEU A 187 -0.94 -0.59 2.24
C LEU A 187 -0.02 -1.79 2.47
N LEU A 188 1.06 -1.89 1.70
CA LEU A 188 2.06 -2.95 1.88
C LEU A 188 2.65 -2.95 3.29
N SER A 189 2.91 -1.78 3.87
CA SER A 189 3.45 -1.68 5.23
C SER A 189 2.46 -2.20 6.26
N VAL A 190 1.18 -1.84 6.16
CA VAL A 190 0.12 -2.33 7.06
C VAL A 190 -0.07 -3.85 6.94
N LEU A 191 0.03 -4.41 5.73
CA LEU A 191 -0.18 -5.83 5.44
C LEU A 191 1.08 -6.70 5.65
N SER A 192 2.16 -6.14 6.18
CA SER A 192 3.47 -6.81 6.27
C SER A 192 3.73 -7.56 7.58
N SER A 193 2.73 -7.77 8.44
CA SER A 193 2.90 -8.44 9.75
C SER A 193 3.55 -9.82 9.63
N GLN A 194 3.26 -10.55 8.54
CA GLN A 194 3.87 -11.84 8.21
C GLN A 194 5.40 -11.82 8.05
N LEU A 195 6.02 -10.65 7.85
CA LEU A 195 7.48 -10.52 7.79
C LEU A 195 8.15 -10.48 9.15
N TYR A 196 7.39 -10.18 10.20
CA TYR A 196 7.92 -9.84 11.53
C TYR A 196 7.46 -10.81 12.61
N HIS A 197 6.33 -11.49 12.39
CA HIS A 197 5.72 -12.37 13.37
C HIS A 197 5.58 -13.78 12.81
N GLU A 198 6.28 -14.75 13.41
CA GLU A 198 6.28 -16.17 13.00
C GLU A 198 4.90 -16.83 13.09
N THR A 199 4.00 -16.27 13.91
CA THR A 199 2.63 -16.77 14.16
C THR A 199 1.56 -16.13 13.29
N ALA A 200 1.90 -15.24 12.35
CA ALA A 200 0.95 -14.51 11.50
C ALA A 200 0.29 -15.36 10.39
N GLN A 201 0.15 -16.67 10.59
CA GLN A 201 -0.55 -17.55 9.65
C GLN A 201 -2.07 -17.36 9.83
N GLY A 202 -2.65 -16.51 8.97
CA GLY A 202 -4.08 -16.49 8.66
C GLY A 202 -4.85 -15.25 9.12
N ALA A 203 -4.73 -14.87 10.40
CA ALA A 203 -5.74 -14.02 11.04
C ALA A 203 -5.41 -12.53 11.13
N SER A 204 -4.98 -11.94 10.01
CA SER A 204 -4.76 -10.50 10.00
C SER A 204 -6.06 -9.73 9.84
N GLN A 205 -6.39 -8.91 10.85
CA GLN A 205 -7.58 -8.07 10.81
C GLN A 205 -7.57 -7.09 9.62
N PHE A 206 -6.38 -6.63 9.20
CA PHE A 206 -6.21 -5.72 8.07
C PHE A 206 -6.53 -6.39 6.72
N TYR A 207 -6.11 -7.64 6.52
CA TYR A 207 -6.58 -8.42 5.36
C TYR A 207 -8.09 -8.69 5.45
N GLY A 208 -8.61 -8.93 6.66
CA GLY A 208 -10.04 -9.06 6.93
C GLY A 208 -10.86 -7.88 6.38
N TYR A 209 -10.43 -6.64 6.64
CA TYR A 209 -11.05 -5.42 6.11
C TYR A 209 -11.08 -5.40 4.56
N LEU A 210 -9.95 -5.74 3.93
CA LEU A 210 -9.80 -5.69 2.46
C LEU A 210 -10.48 -6.83 1.71
N MET A 211 -10.67 -7.99 2.35
CA MET A 211 -11.20 -9.20 1.70
C MET A 211 -12.65 -9.51 2.07
N SER A 212 -13.07 -9.16 3.28
CA SER A 212 -14.40 -9.51 3.82
C SER A 212 -15.14 -8.34 4.48
N GLY A 213 -14.42 -7.27 4.83
CA GLY A 213 -14.99 -6.03 5.34
C GLY A 213 -15.57 -5.16 4.22
N ARG A 214 -15.82 -3.89 4.54
CA ARG A 214 -16.46 -2.93 3.63
C ARG A 214 -15.56 -2.60 2.43
N CYS A 215 -14.24 -2.64 2.61
CA CYS A 215 -13.29 -2.41 1.53
C CYS A 215 -13.35 -3.50 0.43
N SER A 216 -13.92 -4.67 0.71
CA SER A 216 -13.99 -5.80 -0.23
C SER A 216 -14.73 -5.47 -1.53
N ILE A 217 -15.66 -4.49 -1.50
CA ILE A 217 -16.40 -4.02 -2.68
C ILE A 217 -15.45 -3.46 -3.76
N HIS A 218 -14.31 -2.93 -3.36
CA HIS A 218 -13.31 -2.37 -4.28
C HIS A 218 -12.43 -3.42 -4.92
N SER A 219 -12.50 -4.69 -4.50
CA SER A 219 -11.57 -5.73 -4.97
C SER A 219 -11.45 -5.85 -6.50
N PRO A 220 -12.53 -5.75 -7.32
CA PRO A 220 -12.37 -5.84 -8.76
C PRO A 220 -11.71 -4.60 -9.36
N LEU A 221 -12.08 -3.41 -8.86
CA LEU A 221 -11.53 -2.13 -9.31
C LEU A 221 -10.07 -1.97 -8.89
N LEU A 222 -9.72 -2.39 -7.68
CA LEU A 222 -8.36 -2.37 -7.18
C LEU A 222 -7.48 -3.34 -7.97
N THR A 223 -7.95 -4.58 -8.21
CA THR A 223 -7.23 -5.54 -9.06
C THR A 223 -6.97 -4.98 -10.45
N LYS A 224 -7.98 -4.34 -11.07
CA LYS A 224 -7.84 -3.68 -12.37
C LYS A 224 -6.82 -2.55 -12.32
N ALA A 225 -6.91 -1.65 -11.33
CA ALA A 225 -6.04 -0.50 -11.19
C ALA A 225 -4.57 -0.93 -11.01
N LEU A 226 -4.31 -1.94 -10.17
CA LEU A 226 -2.96 -2.45 -9.94
C LEU A 226 -2.35 -3.11 -11.20
N LEU A 227 -3.14 -3.88 -11.95
CA LEU A 227 -2.69 -4.43 -13.23
C LEU A 227 -2.46 -3.32 -14.27
N HIS A 228 -3.34 -2.33 -14.34
CA HIS A 228 -3.17 -1.20 -15.26
C HIS A 228 -1.90 -0.40 -14.94
N ASN A 229 -1.63 -0.14 -13.66
CA ASN A 229 -0.39 0.50 -13.21
C ASN A 229 0.85 -0.29 -13.64
N TYR A 230 0.78 -1.62 -13.56
CA TYR A 230 1.85 -2.50 -14.02
C TYR A 230 2.09 -2.44 -15.53
N LEU A 231 1.05 -2.24 -16.35
CA LEU A 231 1.21 -2.09 -17.79
C LEU A 231 1.78 -0.71 -18.15
N GLU A 232 1.25 0.35 -17.54
CA GLU A 232 1.46 1.72 -18.02
C GLU A 232 2.55 2.50 -17.26
N HIS A 233 2.73 2.25 -15.95
CA HIS A 233 3.48 3.15 -15.05
C HIS A 233 4.80 2.54 -14.59
N ASN A 234 5.67 2.29 -15.56
CA ASN A 234 6.95 1.60 -15.39
C ASN A 234 8.18 2.52 -15.44
N THR A 235 7.96 3.83 -15.47
CA THR A 235 9.07 4.79 -15.38
C THR A 235 9.62 4.77 -13.95
N PRO A 236 10.95 4.60 -13.74
CA PRO A 236 11.56 4.66 -12.42
C PRO A 236 11.14 5.93 -11.67
N TYR A 237 10.69 5.75 -10.44
CA TYR A 237 10.35 6.89 -9.59
C TYR A 237 11.63 7.60 -9.15
N LYS A 238 12.03 8.63 -9.90
CA LYS A 238 13.22 9.43 -9.63
C LYS A 238 12.90 10.55 -8.63
N THR A 239 12.94 10.26 -7.34
CA THR A 239 13.57 11.21 -6.39
C THR A 239 15.08 11.08 -6.56
N THR A 240 15.79 12.20 -6.68
CA THR A 240 17.20 12.29 -7.10
C THR A 240 18.13 11.21 -6.52
N SER A 241 18.88 10.54 -7.42
CA SER A 241 20.13 9.74 -7.31
C SER A 241 20.19 8.32 -6.69
N SER A 242 20.44 7.34 -7.58
CA SER A 242 21.35 6.18 -7.47
C SER A 242 21.11 5.03 -6.46
N GLU A 243 20.64 3.91 -7.03
CA GLU A 243 20.99 2.49 -6.80
C GLU A 243 21.27 1.96 -5.38
N ASN A 244 20.24 1.38 -4.74
CA ASN A 244 20.11 -0.07 -4.46
C ASN A 244 18.97 -0.27 -3.47
N SER A 245 17.91 -1.00 -3.83
CA SER A 245 16.66 -1.00 -3.05
C SER A 245 16.53 -2.20 -2.12
N GLY A 246 16.91 -2.02 -0.85
CA GLY A 246 16.52 -2.91 0.25
C GLY A 246 15.29 -2.36 0.96
N SER A 247 14.10 -2.69 0.45
CA SER A 247 12.81 -2.20 0.97
C SER A 247 11.93 -3.36 1.42
N ILE A 248 10.99 -3.12 2.36
CA ILE A 248 9.93 -4.07 2.78
C ILE A 248 9.23 -4.71 1.58
N VAL A 249 9.09 -3.92 0.52
CA VAL A 249 8.59 -4.30 -0.80
C VAL A 249 9.27 -5.58 -1.32
N PHE A 250 10.59 -5.71 -1.17
CA PHE A 250 11.36 -6.90 -1.59
C PHE A 250 11.27 -8.05 -0.57
N GLY A 251 11.17 -7.74 0.73
CA GLY A 251 10.94 -8.77 1.75
C GLY A 251 9.62 -9.52 1.52
N LEU A 252 8.55 -8.80 1.15
CA LEU A 252 7.27 -9.42 0.79
C LEU A 252 7.38 -10.31 -0.45
N ALA A 253 8.10 -9.87 -1.49
CA ALA A 253 8.34 -10.65 -2.71
C ALA A 253 8.97 -12.01 -2.40
N ALA A 254 10.08 -11.99 -1.63
CA ALA A 254 10.82 -13.18 -1.25
C ALA A 254 9.92 -14.17 -0.48
N THR A 255 9.12 -13.69 0.48
CA THR A 255 8.21 -14.59 1.23
C THR A 255 7.18 -15.28 0.34
N MET A 256 6.60 -14.57 -0.63
CA MET A 256 5.61 -15.18 -1.54
C MET A 256 6.27 -16.17 -2.50
N TRP A 257 7.47 -15.85 -2.98
CA TRP A 257 8.21 -16.73 -3.87
C TRP A 257 8.64 -18.02 -3.15
N SER A 258 9.09 -17.94 -1.90
CA SER A 258 9.42 -19.12 -1.10
C SER A 258 8.21 -20.05 -0.89
N VAL A 259 7.02 -19.49 -0.62
CA VAL A 259 5.77 -20.28 -0.51
C VAL A 259 5.43 -20.97 -1.82
N MET A 260 5.62 -20.28 -2.95
CA MET A 260 5.39 -20.83 -4.27
C MET A 260 6.34 -21.99 -4.60
N GLN A 261 7.64 -21.82 -4.35
CA GLN A 261 8.65 -22.87 -4.57
C GLN A 261 8.34 -24.14 -3.78
N LEU A 262 7.92 -23.99 -2.52
CA LEU A 262 7.49 -25.10 -1.68
C LEU A 262 6.27 -25.82 -2.26
N ALA A 263 5.32 -25.08 -2.84
CA ALA A 263 4.11 -25.66 -3.44
C ALA A 263 4.40 -26.39 -4.77
N THR A 264 5.41 -25.97 -5.53
CA THR A 264 5.80 -26.60 -6.80
C THR A 264 6.90 -27.65 -6.68
N GLY A 265 7.48 -27.83 -5.49
CA GLY A 265 8.57 -28.80 -5.25
C GLY A 265 9.87 -28.45 -5.97
N SER A 266 10.11 -27.16 -6.26
CA SER A 266 11.31 -26.68 -6.96
C SER A 266 12.33 -26.20 -5.92
N GLU A 267 13.35 -27.00 -5.64
CA GLU A 267 14.50 -26.58 -4.83
C GLU A 267 15.58 -26.01 -5.75
N THR A 268 15.62 -24.69 -5.92
CA THR A 268 16.71 -24.01 -6.62
C THR A 268 17.36 -23.02 -5.67
N GLU A 269 18.48 -23.43 -5.06
CA GLU A 269 19.42 -22.55 -4.38
C GLU A 269 20.23 -21.79 -5.45
N GLU A 270 19.70 -20.69 -5.98
CA GLU A 270 20.52 -19.73 -6.72
C GLU A 270 20.60 -18.41 -5.96
N VAL A 271 21.80 -18.13 -5.45
CA VAL A 271 22.21 -16.81 -4.96
C VAL A 271 22.36 -15.91 -6.18
N ALA A 272 21.26 -15.33 -6.66
CA ALA A 272 21.28 -14.35 -7.73
C ALA A 272 21.88 -13.04 -7.21
N GLU A 273 22.93 -12.54 -7.88
CA GLU A 273 23.46 -11.19 -7.67
C GLU A 273 22.32 -10.16 -7.78
N ASP A 274 22.21 -9.33 -6.73
CA ASP A 274 21.17 -8.35 -6.46
C ASP A 274 21.13 -7.21 -7.51
N LYS A 275 20.67 -7.52 -8.72
CA LYS A 275 20.21 -6.51 -9.70
C LYS A 275 18.75 -6.17 -9.41
N SER A 276 18.49 -5.53 -8.27
CA SER A 276 17.15 -5.09 -7.93
C SER A 276 16.64 -4.07 -8.97
N ALA A 277 15.53 -4.43 -9.64
CA ALA A 277 14.89 -3.56 -10.62
C ALA A 277 14.41 -2.25 -9.93
N PRO A 278 14.46 -1.11 -10.63
CA PRO A 278 14.06 0.17 -10.05
C PRO A 278 12.62 0.15 -9.55
N VAL A 279 12.35 0.85 -8.45
CA VAL A 279 11.01 1.00 -7.90
C VAL A 279 10.17 1.86 -8.85
N THR A 280 9.10 1.29 -9.39
CA THR A 280 8.11 1.95 -10.25
C THR A 280 6.74 1.79 -9.61
N LEU A 281 5.75 2.60 -10.01
CA LEU A 281 4.38 2.37 -9.56
C LEU A 281 3.91 0.98 -9.99
N GLY A 282 4.27 0.53 -11.19
CA GLY A 282 3.96 -0.80 -11.69
C GLY A 282 4.53 -1.93 -10.83
N SER A 283 5.80 -1.84 -10.41
CA SER A 283 6.44 -2.91 -9.62
C SER A 283 5.86 -3.02 -8.21
N VAL A 284 5.62 -1.89 -7.53
CA VAL A 284 4.95 -1.91 -6.22
C VAL A 284 3.48 -2.32 -6.32
N SER A 285 2.81 -2.02 -7.43
CA SER A 285 1.41 -2.41 -7.66
C SER A 285 1.26 -3.91 -7.84
N ILE A 286 2.15 -4.57 -8.58
CA ILE A 286 2.17 -6.04 -8.65
C ILE A 286 2.38 -6.65 -7.26
N LEU A 287 3.31 -6.10 -6.49
CA LEU A 287 3.61 -6.65 -5.17
C LEU A 287 2.41 -6.57 -4.24
N LEU A 288 1.68 -5.45 -4.24
CA LEU A 288 0.42 -5.34 -3.50
C LEU A 288 -0.64 -6.30 -4.04
N LEU A 289 -0.77 -6.43 -5.35
CA LEU A 289 -1.73 -7.36 -5.95
C LEU A 289 -1.44 -8.82 -5.56
N LEU A 290 -0.19 -9.25 -5.58
CA LEU A 290 0.21 -10.59 -5.18
C LEU A 290 0.05 -10.79 -3.67
N ASN A 291 0.39 -9.78 -2.86
CA ASN A 291 0.14 -9.80 -1.42
C ASN A 291 -1.32 -10.08 -1.11
N LEU A 292 -2.22 -9.37 -1.80
CA LEU A 292 -3.66 -9.57 -1.69
C LEU A 292 -4.12 -10.90 -2.28
N ALA A 293 -3.67 -11.31 -3.46
CA ALA A 293 -4.17 -12.51 -4.15
C ALA A 293 -3.63 -13.82 -3.55
N CYS A 294 -2.42 -13.82 -2.98
CA CYS A 294 -1.79 -14.99 -2.40
C CYS A 294 -2.19 -15.24 -0.94
N HIS A 295 -2.65 -14.21 -0.23
CA HIS A 295 -3.13 -14.38 1.14
C HIS A 295 -4.35 -15.32 1.21
N GLN A 296 -4.37 -16.18 2.23
CA GLN A 296 -5.39 -17.21 2.42
C GLN A 296 -6.29 -16.81 3.60
N PRO A 297 -7.60 -16.57 3.39
CA PRO A 297 -8.51 -16.22 4.47
C PRO A 297 -8.72 -17.37 5.46
N ASP A 298 -8.88 -17.07 6.75
CA ASP A 298 -9.09 -18.05 7.84
C ASP A 298 -10.28 -18.97 7.62
N ASP A 299 -11.40 -18.42 7.14
CA ASP A 299 -12.70 -19.12 7.06
C ASP A 299 -12.84 -20.03 5.83
N ASN A 300 -11.74 -20.36 5.14
CA ASN A 300 -11.77 -21.01 3.82
C ASN A 300 -12.64 -20.24 2.79
N ARG A 301 -12.91 -18.96 3.06
CA ARG A 301 -13.61 -18.06 2.16
C ARG A 301 -12.76 -17.83 0.93
N ARG A 302 -13.42 -17.56 -0.18
CA ARG A 302 -12.72 -17.30 -1.42
C ARG A 302 -12.09 -15.91 -1.37
N ASN A 303 -10.82 -15.84 -1.76
CA ASN A 303 -10.09 -14.59 -1.85
C ASN A 303 -10.61 -13.78 -3.05
N PRO A 304 -11.21 -12.59 -2.85
CA PRO A 304 -11.87 -11.85 -3.93
C PRO A 304 -10.90 -11.32 -4.98
N TYR A 305 -9.65 -11.01 -4.60
CA TYR A 305 -8.59 -10.61 -5.54
C TYR A 305 -8.17 -11.79 -6.42
N ARG A 306 -8.01 -12.97 -5.82
CA ARG A 306 -7.72 -14.22 -6.54
C ARG A 306 -8.84 -14.63 -7.48
N GLU A 307 -10.10 -14.45 -7.07
CA GLU A 307 -11.27 -14.69 -7.93
C GLU A 307 -11.34 -13.70 -9.09
N THR A 308 -11.06 -12.42 -8.83
CA THR A 308 -11.03 -11.41 -9.88
C THR A 308 -9.94 -11.71 -10.92
N LEU A 309 -8.74 -12.12 -10.48
CA LEU A 309 -7.67 -12.55 -11.40
C LEU A 309 -8.05 -13.75 -12.26
N ALA A 310 -8.87 -14.66 -11.72
CA ALA A 310 -9.36 -15.82 -12.48
C ALA A 310 -10.43 -15.46 -13.52
N ALA A 311 -11.12 -14.32 -13.37
CA ALA A 311 -12.36 -14.01 -14.08
C ALA A 311 -12.31 -12.79 -15.04
N PHE A 312 -11.24 -12.00 -15.07
CA PHE A 312 -11.14 -10.89 -16.03
C PHE A 312 -10.97 -11.41 -17.47
N HIS A 313 -11.42 -10.60 -18.44
CA HIS A 313 -11.48 -10.97 -19.85
C HIS A 313 -10.56 -10.12 -20.73
N ASN A 314 -10.29 -10.59 -21.95
CA ASN A 314 -9.52 -9.84 -22.93
C ASN A 314 -10.32 -8.62 -23.42
N ALA A 315 -9.69 -7.44 -23.43
CA ALA A 315 -10.28 -6.22 -23.97
C ALA A 315 -10.48 -6.28 -25.49
N GLN A 316 -9.66 -7.06 -26.20
CA GLN A 316 -9.70 -7.18 -27.65
C GLN A 316 -10.72 -8.22 -28.17
N GLU A 317 -11.34 -9.00 -27.28
CA GLU A 317 -12.40 -9.93 -27.66
C GLU A 317 -13.74 -9.20 -27.89
N VAL A 318 -14.24 -9.28 -29.12
CA VAL A 318 -15.59 -8.85 -29.50
C VAL A 318 -16.57 -9.91 -28.98
N SER A 319 -17.07 -9.76 -27.75
CA SER A 319 -18.01 -10.73 -27.17
C SER A 319 -19.32 -10.79 -27.99
N SER A 320 -19.53 -11.85 -28.76
CA SER A 320 -20.81 -12.19 -29.39
C SER A 320 -21.71 -13.06 -28.49
N LEU A 321 -21.27 -13.38 -27.27
CA LEU A 321 -21.98 -14.25 -26.34
C LEU A 321 -21.82 -13.72 -24.90
N THR A 322 -22.69 -12.79 -24.49
CA THR A 322 -22.92 -12.56 -23.07
C THR A 322 -23.82 -13.69 -22.57
N THR A 323 -23.24 -14.87 -22.34
CA THR A 323 -23.94 -15.92 -21.62
C THR A 323 -24.08 -15.46 -20.18
N SER A 324 -25.33 -15.22 -19.80
CA SER A 324 -25.82 -14.83 -18.49
C SER A 324 -25.20 -15.60 -17.32
N ALA A 325 -25.03 -14.88 -16.19
CA ALA A 325 -24.91 -15.39 -14.82
C ALA A 325 -23.51 -15.57 -14.18
N SER A 326 -22.62 -14.57 -14.26
CA SER A 326 -21.66 -14.32 -13.18
C SER A 326 -21.86 -12.90 -12.64
N VAL A 327 -22.35 -12.82 -11.39
CA VAL A 327 -22.61 -11.59 -10.62
C VAL A 327 -21.30 -10.88 -10.20
N VAL A 328 -20.14 -11.47 -10.51
CA VAL A 328 -18.85 -10.84 -10.23
C VAL A 328 -18.64 -9.73 -11.25
N ALA A 329 -18.50 -8.49 -10.77
CA ALA A 329 -18.08 -7.36 -11.60
C ALA A 329 -16.72 -7.70 -12.22
N THR A 330 -16.70 -8.14 -13.48
CA THR A 330 -15.48 -8.52 -14.19
C THR A 330 -15.02 -7.36 -15.06
N PHE A 331 -13.73 -7.04 -15.00
CA PHE A 331 -13.13 -6.03 -15.87
C PHE A 331 -12.51 -6.67 -17.12
N LYS A 332 -12.16 -5.82 -18.09
CA LYS A 332 -11.41 -6.20 -19.29
C LYS A 332 -10.01 -5.59 -19.25
N LEU A 333 -9.02 -6.33 -19.77
CA LEU A 333 -7.63 -5.89 -19.91
C LEU A 333 -7.07 -6.43 -21.23
N ASP A 334 -6.17 -5.70 -21.87
CA ASP A 334 -5.51 -6.15 -23.10
C ASP A 334 -4.53 -7.30 -22.79
N TYR A 335 -4.85 -8.50 -23.27
CA TYR A 335 -4.00 -9.68 -23.05
C TYR A 335 -2.66 -9.59 -23.78
N GLY A 336 -2.59 -8.86 -24.90
CA GLY A 336 -1.35 -8.59 -25.63
C GLY A 336 -0.40 -7.76 -24.80
N ALA A 337 -0.87 -6.59 -24.34
CA ALA A 337 -0.07 -5.72 -23.50
C ALA A 337 0.39 -6.43 -22.21
N LEU A 338 -0.49 -7.24 -21.59
CA LEU A 338 -0.14 -8.01 -20.41
C LEU A 338 0.92 -9.09 -20.69
N TYR A 339 0.76 -9.85 -21.77
CA TYR A 339 1.72 -10.87 -22.18
C TYR A 339 3.10 -10.26 -22.47
N ASP A 340 3.16 -9.22 -23.30
CA ASP A 340 4.42 -8.55 -23.66
C ASP A 340 5.12 -8.00 -22.41
N ARG A 341 4.35 -7.43 -21.47
CA ARG A 341 4.89 -6.91 -20.22
C ARG A 341 5.42 -8.02 -19.31
N LEU A 342 4.71 -9.15 -19.21
CA LEU A 342 5.16 -10.31 -18.44
C LEU A 342 6.45 -10.89 -19.04
N CYS A 343 6.53 -11.09 -20.36
CA CYS A 343 7.77 -11.54 -21.01
C CYS A 343 8.94 -10.57 -20.73
N ALA A 344 8.70 -9.26 -20.80
CA ALA A 344 9.73 -8.25 -20.54
C ALA A 344 10.22 -8.20 -19.09
N THR A 345 9.52 -8.83 -18.14
CA THR A 345 9.84 -8.75 -16.70
C THR A 345 9.85 -10.11 -16.01
N VAL A 346 9.78 -11.21 -16.75
CA VAL A 346 9.72 -12.59 -16.24
C VAL A 346 10.94 -12.97 -15.40
N THR A 347 12.08 -12.31 -15.63
CA THR A 347 13.29 -12.49 -14.82
C THR A 347 13.16 -11.94 -13.40
N GLN A 348 12.05 -11.28 -13.07
CA GLN A 348 11.75 -10.78 -11.72
C GLN A 348 10.74 -11.72 -11.04
N GLU A 349 10.96 -12.02 -9.76
CA GLU A 349 10.10 -12.95 -9.01
C GLU A 349 8.61 -12.57 -9.01
N PRO A 350 8.20 -11.29 -8.80
CA PRO A 350 6.78 -10.96 -8.71
C PRO A 350 6.03 -11.13 -10.05
N PRO A 351 6.50 -10.60 -11.20
CA PRO A 351 5.91 -10.90 -12.50
C PRO A 351 5.84 -12.40 -12.82
N MET A 352 6.87 -13.18 -12.46
CA MET A 352 6.86 -14.63 -12.66
C MET A 352 5.76 -15.32 -11.85
N LEU A 353 5.59 -14.95 -10.57
CA LEU A 353 4.50 -15.46 -9.75
C LEU A 353 3.12 -15.06 -10.30
N LEU A 354 2.98 -13.82 -10.79
CA LEU A 354 1.75 -13.36 -11.44
C LEU A 354 1.44 -14.19 -12.70
N LEU A 355 2.44 -14.43 -13.56
CA LEU A 355 2.30 -15.26 -14.75
C LEU A 355 1.81 -16.67 -14.37
N TYR A 356 2.44 -17.29 -13.36
CA TYR A 356 2.01 -18.60 -12.87
C TYR A 356 0.55 -18.61 -12.41
N LEU A 357 0.15 -17.64 -11.58
CA LEU A 357 -1.22 -17.52 -11.10
C LEU A 357 -2.22 -17.38 -12.25
N LEU A 358 -1.89 -16.56 -13.26
CA LEU A 358 -2.74 -16.33 -14.42
C LEU A 358 -2.88 -17.57 -15.29
N LEU A 359 -1.78 -18.28 -15.58
CA LEU A 359 -1.82 -19.53 -16.37
C LEU A 359 -2.65 -20.62 -15.66
N HIS A 360 -2.52 -20.71 -14.33
CA HIS A 360 -3.25 -21.72 -13.57
C HIS A 360 -4.74 -21.38 -13.43
N ARG A 361 -5.08 -20.12 -13.16
CA ARG A 361 -6.43 -19.72 -12.73
C ARG A 361 -7.26 -19.00 -13.78
N ASN A 362 -6.66 -18.23 -14.69
CA ASN A 362 -7.37 -17.51 -15.74
C ASN A 362 -7.35 -18.34 -17.04
N GLY A 363 -8.42 -19.08 -17.29
CA GLY A 363 -8.53 -19.94 -18.48
C GLY A 363 -8.45 -19.16 -19.79
N GLY A 364 -8.98 -17.94 -19.84
CA GLY A 364 -8.92 -17.08 -21.02
C GLY A 364 -7.49 -16.66 -21.34
N PHE A 365 -6.76 -16.15 -20.35
CA PHE A 365 -5.36 -15.75 -20.52
C PHE A 365 -4.47 -16.95 -20.85
N ARG A 366 -4.67 -18.10 -20.17
CA ARG A 366 -3.96 -19.34 -20.52
C ARG A 366 -4.16 -19.73 -21.98
N ASN A 367 -5.39 -19.75 -22.47
CA ASN A 367 -5.68 -20.10 -23.86
C ASN A 367 -5.03 -19.11 -24.84
N TYR A 368 -5.05 -17.82 -24.49
CA TYR A 368 -4.38 -16.78 -25.26
C TYR A 368 -2.86 -17.02 -25.33
N VAL A 369 -2.19 -17.32 -24.22
CA VAL A 369 -0.75 -17.63 -24.20
C VAL A 369 -0.45 -18.89 -25.04
N LEU A 370 -1.21 -19.97 -24.87
CA LEU A 370 -1.03 -21.22 -25.64
C LEU A 370 -1.25 -21.06 -27.15
N SER A 371 -1.99 -20.03 -27.57
CA SER A 371 -2.23 -19.71 -28.98
C SER A 371 -1.06 -18.95 -29.64
N ARG A 372 -0.11 -18.43 -28.85
CA ARG A 372 1.04 -17.68 -29.35
C ARG A 372 2.14 -18.63 -29.82
N VAL A 373 2.73 -18.30 -30.98
CA VAL A 373 3.81 -19.09 -31.60
C VAL A 373 5.14 -18.93 -30.86
N ASN A 374 5.35 -17.78 -30.21
CA ASN A 374 6.62 -17.43 -29.57
C ASN A 374 6.61 -17.75 -28.07
N LEU A 375 6.22 -18.98 -27.69
CA LEU A 375 6.30 -19.43 -26.30
C LEU A 375 7.75 -19.40 -25.76
N GLU A 376 8.74 -19.44 -26.66
CA GLU A 376 10.17 -19.29 -26.35
C GLU A 376 10.57 -17.92 -25.79
N ASN A 377 9.71 -16.90 -25.92
CA ASN A 377 9.94 -15.58 -25.32
C ASN A 377 9.46 -15.48 -23.86
N LEU A 378 8.83 -16.54 -23.33
CA LEU A 378 8.30 -16.61 -21.96
C LEU A 378 9.31 -17.23 -20.99
#